data_AF-A0A432SS23-F1
#
_entry.id   AF-A0A432SS23-F1
#
_cell.length_a   1.000
_cell.length_b   1.000
_cell.length_c   1.000
_cell.angle_alpha   90.00
_cell.angle_beta   90.00
_cell.angle_gamma   90.00
#
_symmetry.space_group_name_H-M   'P 1'
#
loop_
_entity.id
_entity.type
_entity.pdbx_description
1 polymer ?
#
loop_
_entity_poly.entity_id
_entity_poly.type
_entity_poly.pdbx_seq_one_letter_code
_entity_poly.pdbx_strand_id
1 'polypeptide(L)'
;MKHTVVEFFGTYAHSIVFLHVISAIIWIGGMIAIRLAVHPNLQLIEDTKTKLSRTLAIMGSFFNIVIPFIIILLITALIMSLGHPIENKIFMNIKEAIWMIMVVNFTWMYITRKKAQTFFDKNRLADAKLTLIIIPKVLLPINIILGIIALWLGVTLRGF
;
A
#
# COMPACT_ATOMS: atom_id res chain seq x y z
N MET A 1 11.59 -9.19 27.05
CA MET A 1 11.12 -8.79 25.70
C MET A 1 10.70 -7.32 25.64
N LYS A 2 9.74 -6.86 26.45
CA LYS A 2 9.27 -5.46 26.42
C LYS A 2 10.37 -4.42 26.73
N HIS A 3 11.21 -4.68 27.74
CA HIS A 3 12.34 -3.82 28.11
C HIS A 3 13.35 -3.61 26.96
N THR A 4 13.74 -4.69 26.29
CA THR A 4 14.68 -4.65 25.14
C THR A 4 14.13 -3.84 23.97
N VAL A 5 12.82 -3.94 23.69
CA VAL A 5 12.18 -3.18 22.60
C VAL A 5 12.10 -1.68 22.93
N VAL A 6 11.83 -1.34 24.19
CA VAL A 6 11.83 0.06 24.66
C VAL A 6 13.21 0.67 24.54
N GLU A 7 14.26 -0.04 24.96
CA GLU A 7 15.65 0.42 24.87
C GLU A 7 16.12 0.58 23.40
N PHE A 8 15.77 -0.39 22.54
CA PHE A 8 16.05 -0.32 21.11
C PHE A 8 15.32 0.86 20.46
N PHE A 9 14.03 1.05 20.76
CA PHE A 9 13.27 2.18 20.25
C PHE A 9 13.84 3.51 20.73
N GLY A 10 14.17 3.64 22.02
CA GLY A 10 14.79 4.86 22.57
C GLY A 10 16.11 5.23 21.88
N THR A 11 16.92 4.24 21.54
CA THR A 11 18.22 4.43 20.86
C THR A 11 18.07 4.84 19.39
N TYR A 12 17.10 4.24 18.67
CA TYR A 12 16.94 4.40 17.22
C TYR A 12 15.64 5.11 16.81
N ALA A 13 15.01 5.84 17.73
CA ALA A 13 13.67 6.41 17.55
C ALA A 13 13.54 7.19 16.23
N HIS A 14 14.50 8.08 15.96
CA HIS A 14 14.54 8.90 14.75
C HIS A 14 14.55 8.05 13.47
N SER A 15 15.45 7.07 13.39
CA SER A 15 15.60 6.19 12.23
C SER A 15 14.37 5.31 12.00
N ILE A 16 13.77 4.76 13.07
CA ILE A 16 12.56 3.93 12.99
C ILE A 16 11.38 4.77 12.47
N VAL A 17 11.21 5.97 13.03
CA VAL A 17 10.20 6.96 12.62
C VAL A 17 10.39 7.36 11.16
N PHE A 18 11.62 7.63 10.74
CA PHE A 18 11.94 8.00 9.37
C PHE A 18 11.59 6.86 8.39
N LEU A 19 12.05 5.64 8.68
CA LEU A 19 11.76 4.45 7.87
C LEU A 19 10.25 4.18 7.76
N HIS A 20 9.50 4.39 8.84
CA HIS A 20 8.05 4.26 8.82
C HIS A 20 7.39 5.26 7.88
N VAL A 21 7.75 6.54 8.00
CA VAL A 21 7.15 7.63 7.21
C VAL A 21 7.51 7.50 5.73
N ILE A 22 8.78 7.24 5.39
CA ILE A 22 9.19 7.08 3.99
C ILE A 22 8.50 5.88 3.33
N SER A 23 8.30 4.78 4.08
CA SER A 23 7.57 3.61 3.60
C SER A 23 6.10 3.93 3.29
N ALA A 24 5.45 4.72 4.17
CA ALA A 24 4.08 5.17 3.95
C ALA A 24 3.97 6.10 2.72
N ILE A 25 4.93 7.01 2.55
CA ILE A 25 5.01 7.90 1.39
C ILE A 25 5.16 7.11 0.10
N ILE A 26 6.07 6.14 0.05
CA ILE A 26 6.30 5.33 -1.16
C ILE A 26 5.06 4.51 -1.51
N TRP A 27 4.40 3.92 -0.52
CA TRP A 27 3.20 3.13 -0.75
C TRP A 27 2.03 4.01 -1.24
N ILE A 28 1.63 5.01 -0.47
CA ILE A 28 0.46 5.84 -0.77
C ILE A 28 0.73 6.76 -1.96
N GLY A 29 1.88 7.45 -1.95
CA GLY A 29 2.32 8.30 -3.05
C GLY A 29 2.50 7.54 -4.35
N GLY A 30 3.02 6.31 -4.31
CA GLY A 30 3.10 5.45 -5.48
C GLY A 30 1.72 5.07 -6.04
N MET A 31 0.74 4.75 -5.19
CA MET A 31 -0.63 4.49 -5.64
C MET A 31 -1.27 5.73 -6.29
N ILE A 32 -1.04 6.91 -5.71
CA ILE A 32 -1.52 8.19 -6.25
C ILE A 32 -0.87 8.46 -7.63
N ALA A 33 0.44 8.28 -7.76
CA ALA A 33 1.15 8.45 -9.03
C ALA A 33 0.62 7.49 -10.12
N ILE A 34 0.39 6.22 -9.78
CA ILE A 34 -0.23 5.27 -10.72
C ILE A 34 -1.63 5.72 -11.11
N ARG A 35 -2.45 6.18 -10.16
CA ARG A 35 -3.84 6.57 -10.42
C ARG A 35 -3.95 7.85 -11.24
N LEU A 36 -3.15 8.86 -10.94
CA LEU A 36 -3.30 10.21 -11.51
C LEU A 36 -2.41 10.45 -12.71
N ALA A 37 -1.19 9.90 -12.74
CA ALA A 37 -0.27 10.11 -13.84
C ALA A 37 -0.30 8.94 -14.84
N VAL A 38 -0.25 7.70 -14.36
CA VAL A 38 -0.05 6.56 -15.27
C VAL A 38 -1.37 6.06 -15.88
N HIS A 39 -2.42 5.91 -15.08
CA HIS A 39 -3.68 5.33 -15.53
C HIS A 39 -4.35 6.11 -16.67
N PRO A 40 -4.41 7.47 -16.67
CA PRO A 40 -4.98 8.23 -17.78
C PRO A 40 -4.17 8.05 -19.07
N ASN A 41 -2.84 8.08 -18.99
CA ASN A 41 -1.96 7.89 -20.14
C ASN A 41 -2.09 6.49 -20.74
N LEU A 42 -2.31 5.46 -19.93
CA LEU A 42 -2.62 4.11 -20.42
C LEU A 42 -3.94 4.04 -21.20
N GLN A 43 -4.91 4.93 -20.93
CA GLN A 43 -6.18 4.91 -21.66
C GLN A 43 -6.04 5.38 -23.11
N LEU A 44 -4.99 6.15 -23.41
CA LEU A 44 -4.70 6.67 -24.76
C LEU A 44 -4.23 5.60 -25.76
N ILE A 45 -3.79 4.43 -25.27
CA ILE A 45 -3.38 3.33 -26.14
C ILE A 45 -4.64 2.76 -26.84
N GLU A 46 -4.69 2.70 -28.16
CA GLU A 46 -5.88 2.17 -28.87
C GLU A 46 -5.93 0.65 -28.84
N ASP A 47 -4.79 -0.01 -29.10
CA ASP A 47 -4.70 -1.46 -29.10
C ASP A 47 -4.96 -2.05 -27.70
N THR A 48 -6.02 -2.84 -27.58
CA THR A 48 -6.46 -3.44 -26.32
C THR A 48 -5.43 -4.41 -25.76
N LYS A 49 -4.75 -5.18 -26.62
CA LYS A 49 -3.75 -6.17 -26.17
C LYS A 49 -2.54 -5.47 -25.58
N THR A 50 -2.02 -4.45 -26.25
CA THR A 50 -0.90 -3.63 -25.79
C THR A 50 -1.26 -2.87 -24.51
N LYS A 51 -2.44 -2.24 -24.45
CA LYS A 51 -2.93 -1.54 -23.25
C LYS A 51 -2.95 -2.46 -22.04
N LEU A 52 -3.52 -3.66 -22.21
CA LEU A 52 -3.64 -4.63 -21.13
C LEU A 52 -2.27 -5.17 -20.69
N SER A 53 -1.39 -5.48 -21.65
CA SER A 53 -0.01 -5.90 -21.38
C SER A 53 0.76 -4.85 -20.57
N ARG A 54 0.72 -3.59 -20.99
CA ARG A 54 1.38 -2.48 -20.28
C ARG A 54 0.80 -2.26 -18.89
N THR A 55 -0.53 -2.32 -18.76
CA THR A 55 -1.20 -2.21 -17.46
C THR A 55 -0.75 -3.31 -16.50
N LEU A 56 -0.75 -4.57 -16.95
CA LEU A 56 -0.27 -5.70 -16.15
C LEU A 56 1.20 -5.53 -15.75
N ALA A 57 2.07 -5.18 -16.69
CA ALA A 57 3.50 -4.98 -16.45
C ALA A 57 3.75 -3.90 -15.38
N ILE A 58 3.16 -2.71 -15.57
CA ILE A 58 3.32 -1.58 -14.64
C ILE A 58 2.80 -1.95 -13.25
N MET A 59 1.61 -2.55 -13.14
CA MET A 59 1.05 -2.96 -11.85
C MET A 59 1.90 -4.02 -11.16
N GLY A 60 2.46 -4.96 -11.92
CA GLY A 60 3.37 -5.98 -11.40
C GLY A 60 4.64 -5.37 -10.81
N SER A 61 5.30 -4.50 -11.57
CA SER A 61 6.48 -3.77 -11.11
C SER A 61 6.19 -2.91 -9.89
N PHE A 62 5.08 -2.16 -9.92
CA PHE A 62 4.63 -1.34 -8.79
C PHE A 62 4.42 -2.16 -7.52
N PHE A 63 3.67 -3.28 -7.61
CA PHE A 63 3.44 -4.12 -6.43
C PHE A 63 4.74 -4.71 -5.88
N ASN A 64 5.66 -5.15 -6.73
CA ASN A 64 6.95 -5.68 -6.28
C ASN A 64 7.81 -4.62 -5.58
N ILE A 65 7.74 -3.36 -6.03
CA ILE A 65 8.42 -2.23 -5.36
C ILE A 65 7.79 -1.96 -3.99
N VAL A 66 6.46 -2.00 -3.88
CA VAL A 66 5.73 -1.59 -2.68
C VAL A 66 5.77 -2.63 -1.56
N ILE A 67 5.78 -3.93 -1.87
CA ILE A 67 5.82 -5.02 -0.87
C ILE A 67 6.90 -4.83 0.21
N PRO A 68 8.19 -4.56 -0.11
CA PRO A 68 9.20 -4.35 0.93
C PRO A 68 8.87 -3.16 1.84
N PHE A 69 8.29 -2.08 1.30
CA PHE A 69 7.89 -0.93 2.13
C PHE A 69 6.68 -1.23 3.02
N ILE A 70 5.73 -2.06 2.56
CA ILE A 70 4.65 -2.55 3.43
C ILE A 70 5.23 -3.33 4.62
N ILE A 71 6.22 -4.19 4.37
CA ILE A 71 6.89 -4.98 5.42
C ILE A 71 7.65 -4.07 6.39
N ILE A 72 8.41 -3.09 5.90
CA ILE A 72 9.11 -2.12 6.75
C ILE A 72 8.11 -1.33 7.60
N LEU A 73 6.99 -0.89 7.00
CA LEU A 73 5.94 -0.15 7.70
C LEU A 73 5.32 -1.00 8.83
N LEU A 74 5.09 -2.29 8.58
CA LEU A 74 4.59 -3.26 9.58
C LEU A 74 5.57 -3.41 10.75
N ILE A 75 6.85 -3.69 10.46
CA ILE A 75 7.87 -3.90 11.48
C ILE A 75 8.05 -2.65 12.33
N THR A 76 8.18 -1.49 11.71
CA THR A 76 8.34 -0.21 12.41
C THR A 76 7.10 0.16 13.22
N ALA A 77 5.89 -0.13 12.74
CA ALA A 77 4.66 0.07 13.50
C ALA A 77 4.63 -0.76 14.79
N LEU A 78 5.00 -2.05 14.71
CA LEU A 78 5.07 -2.93 15.87
C LEU A 78 6.09 -2.44 16.90
N ILE A 79 7.29 -2.02 16.45
CA ILE A 79 8.32 -1.50 17.35
C ILE A 79 7.83 -0.23 18.07
N MET A 80 7.21 0.71 17.34
CA MET A 80 6.69 1.95 17.94
C MET A 80 5.52 1.69 18.91
N SER A 81 4.60 0.79 18.56
CA SER A 81 3.43 0.43 19.39
C SER A 81 3.85 -0.25 20.71
N LEU A 82 4.93 -1.04 20.68
CA LEU A 82 5.47 -1.69 21.88
C LEU A 82 6.46 -0.82 22.68
N GLY A 83 7.16 0.09 22.01
CA GLY A 83 8.23 0.91 22.57
C GLY A 83 7.77 2.23 23.21
N HIS A 84 6.56 2.71 22.91
CA HIS A 84 6.04 3.97 23.43
C HIS A 84 4.68 3.80 24.11
N PRO A 85 4.49 4.28 25.35
CA PRO A 85 3.18 4.32 25.98
C PRO A 85 2.31 5.39 25.30
N ILE A 86 1.44 4.98 24.38
CA ILE A 86 0.51 5.89 23.71
C ILE A 86 -0.67 6.20 24.63
N GLU A 87 -0.87 7.49 24.95
CA GLU A 87 -1.99 7.94 25.79
C GLU A 87 -3.34 7.74 25.10
N ASN A 88 -3.41 8.02 23.79
CA ASN A 88 -4.66 7.93 23.03
C ASN A 88 -4.81 6.61 22.25
N LYS A 89 -5.04 5.52 23.00
CA LYS A 89 -5.16 4.15 22.47
C LYS A 89 -6.26 3.97 21.42
N ILE A 90 -7.33 4.77 21.47
CA ILE A 90 -8.44 4.68 20.50
C ILE A 90 -7.96 5.03 19.09
N PHE A 91 -7.28 6.18 18.93
CA PHE A 91 -6.77 6.63 17.64
C PHE A 91 -5.68 5.69 17.10
N MET A 92 -4.85 5.13 17.98
CA MET A 92 -3.89 4.09 17.63
C MET A 92 -4.58 2.85 17.04
N ASN A 93 -5.56 2.28 17.76
CA ASN A 93 -6.28 1.09 17.32
C ASN A 93 -7.02 1.32 15.99
N ILE A 94 -7.63 2.49 15.79
CA ILE A 94 -8.29 2.84 14.52
C ILE A 94 -7.27 2.87 13.38
N LYS A 95 -6.12 3.52 13.57
CA LYS A 95 -5.05 3.59 12.57
C LYS A 95 -4.53 2.19 12.21
N GLU A 96 -4.30 1.35 13.22
CA GLU A 96 -3.85 -0.03 13.02
C GLU A 96 -4.90 -0.87 12.27
N ALA A 97 -6.19 -0.70 12.58
CA ALA A 97 -7.28 -1.37 11.87
C ALA A 97 -7.36 -0.93 10.39
N ILE A 98 -7.26 0.37 10.12
CA ILE A 98 -7.25 0.90 8.75
C ILE A 98 -6.09 0.29 7.96
N TRP A 99 -4.90 0.27 8.55
CA TRP A 99 -3.73 -0.29 7.90
C TRP A 99 -3.88 -1.79 7.62
N MET A 100 -4.45 -2.57 8.55
CA MET A 100 -4.76 -3.99 8.30
C MET A 100 -5.71 -4.19 7.12
N ILE A 101 -6.78 -3.38 7.04
CA ILE A 101 -7.72 -3.39 5.91
C ILE A 101 -6.98 -3.07 4.60
N MET A 102 -6.06 -2.10 4.62
CA MET A 102 -5.26 -1.74 3.44
C MET A 102 -4.35 -2.88 2.98
N VAL A 103 -3.72 -3.60 3.90
CA VAL A 103 -2.87 -4.76 3.58
C VAL A 103 -3.71 -5.89 2.95
N VAL A 104 -4.90 -6.16 3.50
CA VAL A 104 -5.82 -7.16 2.93
C VAL A 104 -6.27 -6.74 1.52
N ASN A 105 -6.68 -5.48 1.34
CA ASN A 105 -7.07 -4.94 0.05
C ASN A 105 -5.92 -4.99 -0.98
N PHE A 106 -4.69 -4.66 -0.56
CA PHE A 106 -3.49 -4.77 -1.41
C PHE A 106 -3.20 -6.22 -1.80
N THR A 107 -3.32 -7.15 -0.86
CA THR A 107 -3.15 -8.58 -1.12
C THR A 107 -4.17 -9.07 -2.16
N TRP A 108 -5.42 -8.63 -2.04
CA TRP A 108 -6.46 -8.93 -3.02
C TRP A 108 -6.16 -8.35 -4.41
N MET A 109 -5.66 -7.10 -4.48
CA MET A 109 -5.19 -6.50 -5.74
C MET A 109 -4.06 -7.33 -6.38
N TYR A 110 -3.09 -7.77 -5.58
CA TYR A 110 -1.95 -8.56 -6.05
C TYR A 110 -2.38 -9.91 -6.64
N ILE A 111 -3.26 -10.64 -5.94
CA ILE A 111 -3.80 -11.92 -6.41
C ILE A 111 -4.63 -11.73 -7.68
N THR A 112 -5.47 -10.70 -7.71
CA THR A 112 -6.32 -10.37 -8.87
C THR A 112 -5.47 -10.04 -10.10
N ARG A 113 -4.39 -9.27 -9.94
CA ARG A 113 -3.43 -8.99 -11.02
C ARG A 113 -2.74 -10.26 -11.50
N LYS A 114 -2.33 -11.17 -10.60
CA LYS A 114 -1.74 -12.47 -11.00
C LYS A 114 -2.73 -13.32 -11.80
N LYS A 115 -3.99 -13.39 -11.37
CA LYS A 115 -5.05 -14.10 -12.11
C LYS A 115 -5.27 -13.50 -13.50
N ALA A 116 -5.31 -12.16 -13.60
CA ALA A 116 -5.43 -11.47 -14.88
C ALA A 116 -4.23 -11.74 -15.81
N GLN A 117 -3.01 -11.82 -15.27
CA GLN A 117 -1.82 -12.21 -16.02
C GLN A 117 -1.98 -13.62 -16.61
N THR A 118 -2.44 -14.60 -15.83
CA THR A 118 -2.66 -15.95 -16.34
C THR A 118 -3.67 -16.01 -17.48
N PHE A 119 -4.74 -15.21 -17.44
CA PHE A 119 -5.67 -15.11 -18.56
C PHE A 119 -5.03 -14.46 -19.79
N PHE A 120 -4.22 -13.41 -19.58
CA PHE A 120 -3.50 -12.75 -20.66
C PHE A 120 -2.52 -13.70 -21.37
N ASP A 121 -1.75 -14.47 -20.60
CA ASP A 121 -0.76 -15.43 -21.13
C ASP A 121 -1.43 -16.56 -21.94
N LYS A 122 -2.67 -16.92 -21.57
CA LYS A 122 -3.51 -17.88 -22.31
C LYS A 122 -4.28 -17.24 -23.48
N ASN A 123 -3.95 -16.00 -23.87
CA ASN A 123 -4.60 -15.21 -24.92
C ASN A 123 -6.12 -14.96 -24.67
N ARG A 124 -6.60 -15.10 -23.43
CA ARG A 124 -7.98 -14.83 -23.00
C ARG A 124 -8.14 -13.35 -22.59
N LEU A 125 -8.06 -12.46 -23.57
CA LEU A 125 -7.97 -11.01 -23.34
C LEU A 125 -9.21 -10.41 -22.66
N ALA A 126 -10.41 -10.89 -22.99
CA ALA A 126 -11.66 -10.43 -22.38
C ALA A 126 -11.71 -10.72 -20.87
N ASP A 127 -11.38 -11.96 -20.48
CA ASP A 127 -11.34 -12.38 -19.07
C ASP A 127 -10.28 -11.63 -18.27
N ALA A 128 -9.11 -11.42 -18.88
CA ALA A 128 -8.03 -10.65 -18.30
C ALA A 128 -8.47 -9.19 -18.04
N LYS A 129 -9.13 -8.55 -19.01
CA LYS A 129 -9.66 -7.18 -18.87
C LYS A 129 -10.72 -7.09 -17.77
N LEU A 130 -11.69 -8.02 -17.76
CA LEU A 130 -12.76 -8.05 -16.75
C LEU A 130 -12.21 -8.28 -15.35
N THR A 131 -11.23 -9.17 -15.20
CA THR A 131 -10.57 -9.43 -13.92
C THR A 131 -9.80 -8.20 -13.43
N LEU A 132 -9.12 -7.48 -14.34
CA LEU A 132 -8.23 -6.38 -13.96
C LEU A 132 -8.99 -5.08 -13.63
N ILE A 133 -10.19 -4.87 -14.18
CA ILE A 133 -10.90 -3.58 -14.13
C ILE A 133 -11.25 -3.13 -12.70
N ILE A 134 -11.45 -4.07 -11.78
CA ILE A 134 -11.79 -3.80 -10.38
C ILE A 134 -10.67 -3.03 -9.65
N ILE A 135 -9.41 -3.26 -10.03
CA ILE A 135 -8.26 -2.67 -9.33
C ILE A 135 -8.24 -1.14 -9.48
N PRO A 136 -8.12 -0.55 -10.70
CA PRO A 136 -8.07 0.89 -10.84
C PRO A 136 -9.41 1.58 -10.55
N LYS A 137 -10.55 0.88 -10.68
CA LYS A 137 -11.87 1.48 -10.44
C LYS A 137 -12.24 1.55 -8.96
N VAL A 138 -11.85 0.56 -8.16
CA VAL A 138 -12.36 0.38 -6.80
C VAL A 138 -11.23 0.19 -5.79
N LEU A 139 -10.44 -0.87 -5.95
CA LEU A 139 -9.50 -1.30 -4.91
C LEU A 139 -8.38 -0.28 -4.67
N LEU A 140 -7.80 0.27 -5.74
CA LEU A 140 -6.74 1.26 -5.66
C LEU A 140 -7.24 2.59 -5.06
N PRO A 141 -8.34 3.21 -5.53
CA PRO A 141 -8.93 4.39 -4.89
C PRO A 141 -9.24 4.21 -3.40
N ILE A 142 -9.85 3.08 -3.02
CA ILE A 142 -10.14 2.77 -1.60
C ILE A 142 -8.84 2.78 -0.79
N ASN A 143 -7.79 2.12 -1.30
CA ASN A 143 -6.51 2.07 -0.59
C ASN A 143 -5.86 3.44 -0.43
N ILE A 144 -5.99 4.32 -1.44
CA ILE A 144 -5.50 5.69 -1.37
C ILE A 144 -6.24 6.48 -0.28
N ILE A 145 -7.58 6.42 -0.25
CA ILE A 145 -8.39 7.13 0.73
C ILE A 145 -8.05 6.68 2.15
N LEU A 146 -8.05 5.36 2.38
CA LEU A 146 -7.65 4.77 3.66
C LEU A 146 -6.24 5.19 4.07
N GLY A 147 -5.30 5.20 3.12
CA GLY A 147 -3.93 5.63 3.36
C GLY A 147 -3.82 7.09 3.80
N ILE A 148 -4.54 7.99 3.15
CA ILE A 148 -4.57 9.42 3.52
C ILE A 148 -5.16 9.60 4.93
N ILE A 149 -6.25 8.89 5.26
CA ILE A 149 -6.83 8.92 6.61
C ILE A 149 -5.83 8.39 7.65
N ALA A 150 -5.16 7.28 7.36
CA ALA A 150 -4.16 6.71 8.26
C ALA A 150 -2.95 7.63 8.47
N LEU A 151 -2.49 8.32 7.42
CA LEU A 151 -1.44 9.34 7.52
C LEU A 151 -1.87 10.51 8.41
N TRP A 152 -3.09 11.02 8.21
CA TRP A 152 -3.64 12.09 9.05
C TRP A 152 -3.71 11.68 10.53
N LEU A 153 -4.24 10.48 10.83
CA LEU A 153 -4.25 9.93 12.18
C LEU A 153 -2.84 9.77 12.75
N GLY A 154 -1.86 9.38 11.92
CA GLY A 154 -0.46 9.27 12.30
C GLY A 154 0.17 10.61 12.70
N VAL A 155 -0.17 11.70 12.03
CA VAL A 155 0.26 13.06 12.38
C VAL A 155 -0.39 13.50 13.70
N THR A 156 -1.69 13.28 13.86
CA THR A 156 -2.42 13.61 15.10
C THR A 156 -1.85 12.89 16.32
N LEU A 157 -1.45 11.63 16.17
CA LEU A 157 -0.84 10.83 17.24
C LEU A 157 0.61 11.25 17.60
N ARG A 158 1.27 12.11 16.81
CA ARG A 158 2.61 12.65 17.13
C ARG A 158 2.58 13.98 17.86
N GLY A 159 1.42 14.65 17.92
CA GLY A 159 1.26 15.98 18.49
C GLY A 159 0.92 16.03 19.98
N PHE A 160 0.94 14.88 20.67
CA PHE A 160 0.66 14.72 22.10
C PHE A 160 1.67 13.77 22.72
#